data_AF-A0A1X1VKU8-F1
#
_entry.id   AF-A0A1X1VKU8-F1
#
_cell.length_a   1.000
_cell.length_b   1.000
_cell.length_c   1.000
_cell.angle_alpha   90.00
_cell.angle_beta   90.00
_cell.angle_gamma   90.00
#
_symmetry.space_group_name_H-M   'P 1'
#
loop_
_entity.id
_entity.type
_entity.pdbx_description
1 polymer ?
#
loop_
_entity_poly.entity_id
_entity_poly.type
_entity_poly.pdbx_seq_one_letter_code
_entity_poly.pdbx_strand_id
1 'polypeptide(L)'
;MSHTWGRPASHPREGWAVIDVETSGFRPGQARILSIAALGLDADGRVEQSVVSLLNPGVDPGPTHVHGLTATMLEDQPQFADIVGELIEVLRGRTLIAHNVAFDYAFLAAEAELADAELPVDTVMCTVELARRLELGMDNLRLETLAAHWGITQERPHDAFDDALVLTRVLTPALERARELDVWLPIRPVTRRHWPNGRVTHDELRPLKVMASRMLCPYLNPGRYVTGRPLVQGMRVALAAEVGRTHEELVERILYAGLAYSDDVDRETSLVVCNETAPDQGKGYHALQLGVPVVSDAQFMDRVASVVGGTSMEVFTDPGLLDEQLALF
;
A
#
# COMPACT_ATOMS: atom_id res chain seq x y z
N MET A 1 3.39 11.70 -12.80
CA MET A 1 2.08 11.02 -12.79
C MET A 1 1.53 11.15 -11.38
N SER A 2 0.24 11.40 -11.22
CA SER A 2 -0.35 11.59 -9.89
C SER A 2 -0.10 10.34 -9.04
N HIS A 3 0.77 10.45 -8.03
CA HIS A 3 1.01 9.42 -7.01
C HIS A 3 -0.20 9.35 -6.08
N THR A 4 -1.37 9.05 -6.64
CA THR A 4 -2.62 8.98 -5.87
C THR A 4 -2.62 7.69 -5.08
N TRP A 5 -2.44 7.86 -3.78
CA TRP A 5 -2.76 6.86 -2.78
C TRP A 5 -4.27 6.73 -2.70
N GLY A 6 -4.75 5.49 -2.64
CA GLY A 6 -6.16 5.19 -2.58
C GLY A 6 -6.89 5.40 -3.90
N ARG A 7 -8.01 4.70 -4.04
CA ARG A 7 -8.89 4.86 -5.20
C ARG A 7 -10.36 4.64 -4.80
N PRO A 8 -11.31 5.47 -5.25
CA PRO A 8 -12.73 5.17 -5.03
C PRO A 8 -13.10 3.79 -5.58
N ALA A 9 -13.84 2.98 -4.82
CA ALA A 9 -14.25 1.64 -5.25
C ALA A 9 -15.20 1.65 -6.48
N SER A 10 -15.77 2.82 -6.79
CA SER A 10 -16.57 3.08 -7.99
C SER A 10 -15.76 3.32 -9.26
N HIS A 11 -14.45 3.57 -9.16
CA HIS A 11 -13.62 3.73 -10.36
C HIS A 11 -13.52 2.40 -11.15
N PRO A 12 -13.34 2.47 -12.48
CA PRO A 12 -13.21 1.28 -13.32
C PRO A 12 -12.07 0.36 -12.83
N ARG A 13 -12.30 -0.95 -12.88
CA ARG A 13 -11.27 -1.96 -12.54
C ARG A 13 -10.13 -1.85 -13.55
N GLU A 14 -8.94 -1.52 -13.07
CA GLU A 14 -7.70 -1.96 -13.73
C GLU A 14 -7.54 -3.44 -13.38
N GLY A 15 -6.99 -4.26 -14.29
CA GLY A 15 -6.86 -5.70 -14.07
C GLY A 15 -6.16 -6.01 -12.73
N TRP A 16 -6.45 -7.16 -12.15
CA TRP A 16 -5.89 -7.57 -10.86
C TRP A 16 -4.95 -8.76 -11.07
N ALA A 17 -3.82 -8.77 -10.38
CA ALA A 17 -2.99 -9.97 -10.26
C ALA A 17 -2.96 -10.37 -8.79
N VAL A 18 -3.62 -11.47 -8.43
CA VAL A 18 -3.60 -12.00 -7.07
C VAL A 18 -2.36 -12.85 -6.90
N ILE A 19 -1.61 -12.62 -5.83
CA ILE A 19 -0.41 -13.37 -5.51
C ILE A 19 -0.41 -13.88 -4.07
N ASP A 20 0.21 -15.03 -3.90
CA ASP A 20 0.62 -15.58 -2.61
C ASP A 20 1.97 -16.29 -2.78
N VAL A 21 2.82 -16.23 -1.75
CA VAL A 21 4.13 -16.89 -1.72
C VAL A 21 4.37 -17.62 -0.39
N GLU A 22 4.94 -18.82 -0.50
CA GLU A 22 5.55 -19.51 0.64
C GLU A 22 7.06 -19.30 0.62
N THR A 23 7.68 -19.14 1.78
CA THR A 23 9.08 -18.67 1.88
C THR A 23 9.89 -19.45 2.93
N SER A 24 11.20 -19.54 2.77
CA SER A 24 12.09 -20.22 3.73
C SER A 24 12.29 -19.48 5.05
N GLY A 25 11.68 -18.31 5.23
CA GLY A 25 11.81 -17.47 6.40
C GLY A 25 11.25 -16.08 6.16
N PHE A 26 11.41 -15.15 7.11
CA PHE A 26 10.69 -13.87 7.09
C PHE A 26 11.47 -12.67 6.52
N ARG A 27 12.71 -12.88 6.06
CA ARG A 27 13.60 -11.79 5.63
C ARG A 27 13.92 -11.89 4.14
N PRO A 28 13.33 -11.04 3.29
CA PRO A 28 13.67 -10.98 1.87
C PRO A 28 15.17 -10.80 1.63
N GLY A 29 15.71 -11.45 0.60
CA GLY A 29 17.14 -11.44 0.27
C GLY A 29 18.02 -12.35 1.13
N GLN A 30 17.56 -12.77 2.32
CA GLN A 30 18.19 -13.83 3.12
C GLN A 30 17.44 -15.16 2.97
N ALA A 31 16.11 -15.09 3.09
CA ALA A 31 15.19 -16.16 2.75
C ALA A 31 14.78 -16.05 1.27
N ARG A 32 14.21 -17.15 0.77
CA ARG A 32 13.88 -17.36 -0.64
C ARG A 32 12.44 -17.81 -0.79
N ILE A 33 11.84 -17.59 -1.96
CA ILE A 33 10.52 -18.13 -2.29
C ILE A 33 10.63 -19.64 -2.54
N LEU A 34 9.72 -20.41 -1.94
CA LEU A 34 9.60 -21.87 -2.04
C LEU A 34 8.42 -22.29 -2.92
N SER A 35 7.34 -21.51 -2.89
CA SER A 35 6.15 -21.70 -3.71
C SER A 35 5.59 -20.34 -4.07
N ILE A 36 5.06 -20.21 -5.28
CA ILE A 36 4.43 -18.99 -5.77
C ILE A 36 3.18 -19.35 -6.55
N ALA A 37 2.12 -18.59 -6.33
CA ALA A 37 0.95 -18.57 -7.20
C ALA A 37 0.60 -17.14 -7.57
N ALA A 38 0.63 -16.81 -8.86
CA ALA A 38 0.20 -15.55 -9.41
C ALA A 38 -0.98 -15.78 -10.37
N LEU A 39 -2.11 -15.14 -10.11
CA LEU A 39 -3.37 -15.29 -10.84
C LEU A 39 -3.78 -13.95 -11.45
N GLY A 40 -3.65 -13.81 -12.76
CA GLY A 40 -4.18 -12.67 -13.51
C GLY A 40 -5.69 -12.80 -13.67
N LEU A 41 -6.43 -11.78 -13.26
CA LEU A 41 -7.89 -11.75 -13.27
C LEU A 41 -8.43 -10.84 -14.38
N ASP A 42 -9.49 -11.32 -15.03
CA ASP A 42 -10.30 -10.52 -15.94
C ASP A 42 -11.20 -9.51 -15.19
N ALA A 43 -11.99 -8.73 -15.94
CA ALA A 43 -12.90 -7.73 -15.37
C ALA A 43 -13.99 -8.33 -14.44
N ASP A 44 -14.38 -9.59 -14.69
CA ASP A 44 -15.36 -10.34 -13.91
C ASP A 44 -14.73 -11.05 -12.70
N GLY A 45 -13.40 -10.97 -12.54
CA GLY A 45 -12.65 -11.62 -11.47
C GLY A 45 -12.34 -13.09 -11.73
N ARG A 46 -12.46 -13.57 -12.97
CA ARG A 46 -12.05 -14.94 -13.35
C ARG A 46 -10.57 -14.97 -13.69
N VAL A 47 -9.91 -16.08 -13.38
CA VAL A 47 -8.50 -16.29 -13.73
C VAL A 47 -8.38 -16.48 -15.24
N GLU A 48 -7.66 -15.58 -15.91
CA GLU A 48 -7.37 -15.64 -17.35
C GLU A 48 -5.93 -16.10 -17.64
N GLN A 49 -5.02 -15.92 -16.67
CA GLN A 49 -3.62 -16.28 -16.77
C GLN A 49 -3.11 -16.66 -15.39
N SER A 50 -2.20 -17.64 -15.30
CA SER A 50 -1.59 -17.97 -14.02
C SER A 50 -0.18 -18.53 -14.15
N VAL A 51 0.63 -18.28 -13.14
CA VAL A 51 1.91 -18.97 -12.89
C VAL A 51 1.82 -19.58 -11.51
N VAL A 52 2.02 -20.89 -11.41
CA VAL A 52 2.01 -21.64 -10.16
C VAL A 52 3.20 -22.58 -10.17
N SER A 53 4.10 -22.44 -9.21
CA SER A 53 5.32 -23.25 -9.17
C SER A 53 5.82 -23.44 -7.76
N LEU A 54 6.29 -24.65 -7.46
CA LEU A 54 7.31 -24.84 -6.43
C LEU A 54 8.65 -24.37 -7.00
N LEU A 55 9.52 -23.86 -6.15
CA LEU A 55 10.82 -23.32 -6.54
C LEU A 55 11.93 -23.96 -5.73
N ASN A 56 13.06 -24.23 -6.38
CA ASN A 56 14.29 -24.58 -5.69
C ASN A 56 14.92 -23.29 -5.13
N PRO A 57 14.94 -23.09 -3.79
CA PRO A 57 15.48 -21.87 -3.21
C PRO A 57 17.02 -21.85 -3.18
N GLY A 58 17.69 -22.98 -3.45
CA GLY A 58 19.14 -23.14 -3.29
C GLY A 58 19.65 -23.02 -1.85
N VAL A 59 18.73 -22.99 -0.88
CA VAL A 59 19.00 -22.88 0.57
C VAL A 59 18.08 -23.83 1.35
N ASP A 60 18.29 -23.93 2.66
CA ASP A 60 17.38 -24.65 3.54
C ASP A 60 15.94 -24.08 3.44
N PRO A 61 14.90 -24.92 3.27
CA PRO A 61 13.52 -24.46 3.13
C PRO A 61 12.91 -23.94 4.43
N GLY A 62 13.65 -23.94 5.55
CA GLY A 62 13.18 -23.40 6.81
C GLY A 62 12.14 -24.30 7.49
N PRO A 63 11.17 -23.72 8.22
CA PRO A 63 10.25 -24.47 9.08
C PRO A 63 9.19 -25.22 8.26
N THR A 64 9.55 -26.41 7.74
CA THR A 64 8.70 -27.26 6.90
C THR A 64 7.35 -27.65 7.51
N HIS A 65 7.19 -27.56 8.83
CA HIS A 65 5.92 -27.81 9.51
C HIS A 65 4.84 -26.73 9.26
N VAL A 66 5.23 -25.58 8.69
CA VAL A 66 4.31 -24.48 8.36
C VAL A 66 3.64 -24.72 7.00
N HIS A 67 4.43 -24.98 5.97
CA HIS A 67 3.99 -25.06 4.56
C HIS A 67 4.11 -26.48 3.96
N GLY A 68 4.68 -27.45 4.69
CA GLY A 68 4.83 -28.84 4.24
C GLY A 68 5.91 -29.10 3.19
N LEU A 69 6.63 -28.07 2.71
CA LEU A 69 7.62 -28.20 1.64
C LEU A 69 8.96 -28.65 2.19
N THR A 70 9.44 -29.82 1.77
CA THR A 70 10.73 -30.39 2.18
C THR A 70 11.81 -30.13 1.15
N ALA A 71 13.09 -30.18 1.56
CA ALA A 71 14.22 -29.98 0.65
C ALA A 71 14.16 -30.95 -0.55
N THR A 72 13.80 -32.22 -0.32
CA THR A 72 13.65 -33.24 -1.37
C THR A 72 12.51 -32.93 -2.35
N MET A 73 11.44 -32.25 -1.93
CA MET A 73 10.38 -31.82 -2.85
C MET A 73 10.83 -30.67 -3.77
N LEU A 74 11.81 -29.89 -3.31
CA LEU A 74 12.25 -28.66 -3.95
C LEU A 74 13.55 -28.80 -4.76
N GLU A 75 14.33 -29.86 -4.56
CA GLU A 75 15.68 -29.98 -5.16
C GLU A 75 15.68 -29.97 -6.69
N ASP A 76 14.66 -30.57 -7.32
CA ASP A 76 14.53 -30.66 -8.79
C ASP A 76 13.57 -29.61 -9.38
N GLN A 77 13.08 -28.67 -8.56
CA GLN A 77 12.18 -27.60 -9.01
C GLN A 77 12.95 -26.49 -9.75
N PRO A 78 12.29 -25.70 -10.62
CA PRO A 78 12.92 -24.54 -11.24
C PRO A 78 13.33 -23.50 -10.20
N GLN A 79 14.29 -22.65 -10.53
CA GLN A 79 14.61 -21.47 -9.74
C GLN A 79 13.70 -20.30 -10.17
N PHE A 80 13.63 -19.25 -9.34
CA PHE A 80 12.82 -18.07 -9.65
C PHE A 80 13.18 -17.45 -11.02
N ALA A 81 14.47 -17.39 -11.36
CA ALA A 81 14.95 -16.85 -12.63
C ALA A 81 14.40 -17.60 -13.85
N ASP A 82 14.05 -18.88 -13.71
CA ASP A 82 13.49 -19.69 -14.79
C ASP A 82 12.02 -19.33 -15.08
N ILE A 83 11.27 -18.85 -14.08
CA ILE A 83 9.83 -18.55 -14.20
C ILE A 83 9.51 -17.06 -14.28
N VAL A 84 10.46 -16.17 -14.00
CA VAL A 84 10.21 -14.72 -13.87
C VAL A 84 9.63 -14.10 -15.15
N GLY A 85 10.00 -14.62 -16.32
CA GLY A 85 9.44 -14.17 -17.59
C GLY A 85 7.93 -14.40 -17.70
N GLU A 86 7.44 -15.57 -17.29
CA GLU A 86 6.01 -15.89 -17.27
C GLU A 86 5.28 -15.05 -16.21
N LEU A 87 5.91 -14.87 -15.05
CA LEU A 87 5.37 -14.04 -13.98
C LEU A 87 5.18 -12.58 -14.43
N ILE A 88 6.16 -12.02 -15.16
CA ILE A 88 6.09 -10.67 -15.73
C ILE A 88 4.84 -10.51 -16.61
N GLU A 89 4.50 -11.52 -17.42
CA GLU A 89 3.31 -11.45 -18.27
C GLU A 89 2.00 -11.50 -17.48
N VAL A 90 1.95 -12.26 -16.38
CA VAL A 90 0.81 -12.25 -15.44
C VAL A 90 0.67 -10.90 -14.72
N LEU A 91 1.77 -10.24 -14.39
CA LEU A 91 1.74 -8.98 -13.62
C LEU A 91 1.46 -7.74 -14.48
N ARG A 92 1.80 -7.80 -15.78
CA ARG A 92 1.80 -6.63 -16.67
C ARG A 92 0.45 -5.93 -16.73
N GLY A 93 0.44 -4.63 -16.42
CA GLY A 93 -0.74 -3.77 -16.53
C GLY A 93 -1.82 -4.06 -15.50
N ARG A 94 -1.49 -4.81 -14.43
CA ARG A 94 -2.41 -5.19 -13.36
C ARG A 94 -1.95 -4.61 -12.02
N THR A 95 -2.91 -4.33 -11.14
CA THR A 95 -2.60 -4.02 -9.72
C THR A 95 -2.34 -5.34 -8.98
N LEU A 96 -1.20 -5.43 -8.30
CA LEU A 96 -0.82 -6.61 -7.52
C LEU A 96 -1.62 -6.67 -6.21
N ILE A 97 -2.29 -7.78 -5.96
CA ILE A 97 -3.12 -8.04 -4.79
C ILE A 97 -2.51 -9.15 -3.97
N ALA A 98 -2.31 -8.93 -2.68
CA ALA A 98 -2.00 -10.02 -1.75
C ALA A 98 -2.69 -9.78 -0.40
N HIS A 99 -2.73 -10.82 0.43
CA HIS A 99 -3.31 -10.72 1.76
C HIS A 99 -2.41 -9.93 2.72
N ASN A 100 -1.09 -10.00 2.53
CA ASN A 100 -0.12 -9.15 3.21
C ASN A 100 0.91 -8.58 2.21
N VAL A 101 0.44 -7.74 1.29
CA VAL A 101 1.21 -7.35 0.09
C VAL A 101 2.60 -6.77 0.34
N ALA A 102 2.86 -6.18 1.51
CA ALA A 102 4.20 -5.72 1.86
C ALA A 102 5.20 -6.88 1.97
N PHE A 103 4.77 -8.04 2.47
CA PHE A 103 5.56 -9.25 2.58
C PHE A 103 5.78 -9.88 1.20
N ASP A 104 4.70 -10.20 0.49
CA ASP A 104 4.75 -10.86 -0.82
C ASP A 104 5.58 -10.06 -1.82
N TYR A 105 5.31 -8.75 -1.94
CA TYR A 105 6.01 -7.87 -2.87
C TYR A 105 7.49 -7.73 -2.51
N ALA A 106 7.86 -7.69 -1.23
CA ALA A 106 9.27 -7.59 -0.84
C ALA A 106 10.06 -8.85 -1.21
N PHE A 107 9.45 -10.04 -1.13
CA PHE A 107 10.06 -11.28 -1.63
C PHE A 107 10.18 -11.29 -3.15
N LEU A 108 9.13 -10.88 -3.87
CA LEU A 108 9.18 -10.76 -5.32
C LEU A 108 10.25 -9.78 -5.79
N ALA A 109 10.34 -8.61 -5.16
CA ALA A 109 11.36 -7.61 -5.44
C ALA A 109 12.76 -8.19 -5.24
N ALA A 110 13.01 -8.85 -4.10
CA ALA A 110 14.31 -9.46 -3.82
C ALA A 110 14.69 -10.55 -4.83
N GLU A 111 13.76 -11.43 -5.19
CA GLU A 111 14.00 -12.47 -6.19
C GLU A 111 14.21 -11.90 -7.59
N ALA A 112 13.45 -10.86 -7.97
CA ALA A 112 13.62 -10.17 -9.24
C ALA A 112 14.97 -9.46 -9.32
N GLU A 113 15.41 -8.80 -8.25
CA GLU A 113 16.74 -8.17 -8.17
C GLU A 113 17.89 -9.19 -8.28
N LEU A 114 17.70 -10.40 -7.74
CA LEU A 114 18.67 -11.51 -7.88
C LEU A 114 18.69 -12.09 -9.30
N ALA A 115 17.54 -12.07 -10.00
CA ALA A 115 17.40 -12.53 -11.37
C ALA A 115 17.69 -11.44 -12.43
N ASP A 116 18.13 -10.24 -12.01
CA ASP A 116 18.29 -9.05 -12.86
C ASP A 116 17.03 -8.75 -13.71
N ALA A 117 15.85 -8.95 -13.12
CA ALA A 117 14.55 -8.81 -13.76
C ALA A 117 13.78 -7.58 -13.24
N GLU A 118 12.99 -6.97 -14.13
CA GLU A 118 12.09 -5.87 -13.78
C GLU A 118 10.64 -6.34 -13.68
N LEU A 119 10.08 -6.28 -12.47
CA LEU A 119 8.64 -6.52 -12.26
C LEU A 119 7.81 -5.36 -12.83
N PRO A 120 6.81 -5.60 -13.69
CA PRO A 120 5.94 -4.58 -14.27
C PRO A 120 4.78 -4.21 -13.32
N VAL A 121 5.09 -3.92 -12.05
CA VAL A 121 4.12 -3.57 -11.02
C VAL A 121 4.23 -2.08 -10.70
N ASP A 122 3.15 -1.34 -10.94
CA ASP A 122 3.06 0.10 -10.62
C ASP A 122 2.20 0.37 -9.40
N THR A 123 1.27 -0.54 -9.09
CA THR A 123 0.32 -0.43 -7.99
C THR A 123 0.14 -1.75 -7.26
N VAL A 124 -0.08 -1.66 -5.95
CA VAL A 124 -0.38 -2.80 -5.10
C VAL A 124 -1.60 -2.51 -4.23
N MET A 125 -2.29 -3.55 -3.74
CA MET A 125 -3.32 -3.40 -2.72
C MET A 125 -3.30 -4.58 -1.74
N CYS A 126 -3.36 -4.26 -0.45
CA CYS A 126 -3.39 -5.22 0.64
C CYS A 126 -4.82 -5.53 1.05
N THR A 127 -5.23 -6.80 1.03
CA THR A 127 -6.62 -7.14 1.42
C THR A 127 -6.85 -7.11 2.93
N VAL A 128 -5.82 -7.28 3.77
CA VAL A 128 -5.92 -7.00 5.22
C VAL A 128 -6.25 -5.53 5.45
N GLU A 129 -5.59 -4.61 4.74
CA GLU A 129 -5.88 -3.19 4.86
C GLU A 129 -7.29 -2.86 4.37
N LEU A 130 -7.71 -3.43 3.25
CA LEU A 130 -9.07 -3.27 2.76
C LEU A 130 -10.07 -3.76 3.81
N ALA A 131 -9.91 -4.98 4.32
CA ALA A 131 -10.80 -5.58 5.30
C ALA A 131 -10.95 -4.74 6.59
N ARG A 132 -9.90 -4.04 7.04
CA ARG A 132 -9.98 -3.09 8.17
C ARG A 132 -10.96 -1.94 7.93
N ARG A 133 -11.17 -1.56 6.66
CA ARG A 133 -12.05 -0.46 6.26
C ARG A 133 -13.51 -0.92 6.02
N LEU A 134 -13.80 -2.23 6.07
CA LEU A 134 -15.11 -2.80 5.67
C LEU A 134 -16.11 -3.06 6.80
N GLU A 135 -15.75 -2.75 8.05
CA GLU A 135 -16.63 -2.91 9.22
C GLU A 135 -17.20 -4.33 9.40
N LEU A 136 -16.37 -5.35 9.18
CA LEU A 136 -16.79 -6.76 9.15
C LEU A 136 -17.09 -7.37 10.54
N GLY A 137 -16.74 -6.67 11.63
CA GLY A 137 -17.02 -7.11 13.00
C GLY A 137 -16.27 -8.38 13.43
N MET A 138 -15.06 -8.61 12.91
CA MET A 138 -14.27 -9.83 13.17
C MET A 138 -13.12 -9.58 14.14
N ASP A 139 -12.76 -10.62 14.91
CA ASP A 139 -11.67 -10.57 15.90
C ASP A 139 -10.28 -10.49 15.25
N ASN A 140 -10.13 -11.10 14.08
CA ASN A 140 -8.89 -11.11 13.32
C ASN A 140 -9.18 -11.06 11.82
N LEU A 141 -8.14 -10.76 11.03
CA LEU A 141 -8.23 -10.58 9.58
C LEU A 141 -7.37 -11.57 8.81
N ARG A 142 -7.13 -12.77 9.34
CA ARG A 142 -6.43 -13.84 8.60
C ARG A 142 -7.26 -14.31 7.42
N LEU A 143 -6.61 -14.82 6.38
CA LEU A 143 -7.29 -15.27 5.17
C LEU A 143 -8.35 -16.33 5.47
N GLU A 144 -8.03 -17.31 6.31
CA GLU A 144 -8.95 -18.35 6.79
C GLU A 144 -10.22 -17.75 7.44
N THR A 145 -10.08 -16.67 8.20
CA THR A 145 -11.18 -16.01 8.90
C THR A 145 -12.03 -15.20 7.92
N LEU A 146 -11.40 -14.50 6.97
CA LEU A 146 -12.10 -13.82 5.89
C LEU A 146 -12.88 -14.80 5.01
N ALA A 147 -12.25 -15.91 4.63
CA ALA A 147 -12.85 -16.95 3.82
C ALA A 147 -14.10 -17.52 4.52
N ALA A 148 -13.97 -17.89 5.80
CA ALA A 148 -15.09 -18.38 6.60
C ALA A 148 -16.24 -17.37 6.71
N HIS A 149 -15.94 -16.07 6.90
CA HIS A 149 -16.95 -15.02 6.98
C HIS A 149 -17.84 -14.96 5.73
N TRP A 150 -17.27 -15.17 4.53
CA TRP A 150 -18.00 -15.20 3.26
C TRP A 150 -18.40 -16.61 2.79
N GLY A 151 -18.25 -17.64 3.64
CA GLY A 151 -18.62 -19.02 3.30
C GLY A 151 -17.74 -19.65 2.21
N ILE A 152 -16.50 -19.17 2.07
CA ILE A 152 -15.51 -19.70 1.13
C ILE A 152 -14.70 -20.79 1.83
N THR A 153 -14.63 -21.97 1.21
CA THR A 153 -13.82 -23.08 1.70
C THR A 153 -12.37 -22.91 1.25
N GLN A 154 -11.44 -23.10 2.19
CA GLN A 154 -10.00 -23.28 1.96
C GLN A 154 -9.68 -24.76 2.20
N GLU A 155 -9.07 -25.41 1.21
CA GLU A 155 -8.80 -26.85 1.23
C GLU A 155 -7.44 -27.17 1.83
N ARG A 156 -6.43 -26.36 1.53
CA ARG A 156 -5.03 -26.53 1.92
C ARG A 156 -4.47 -25.18 2.40
N PRO A 157 -4.67 -24.82 3.68
CA PRO A 157 -4.02 -23.66 4.25
C PRO A 157 -2.49 -23.75 4.12
N HIS A 158 -1.83 -22.63 3.82
CA HIS A 158 -0.38 -22.56 3.57
C HIS A 158 0.06 -23.30 2.29
N ASP A 159 -0.84 -23.41 1.32
CA ASP A 159 -0.55 -23.78 -0.07
C ASP A 159 -0.77 -22.52 -0.93
N ALA A 160 0.31 -21.95 -1.47
CA ALA A 160 0.24 -20.68 -2.19
C ALA A 160 -0.86 -20.62 -3.27
N PHE A 161 -1.09 -21.74 -3.97
CA PHE A 161 -2.14 -21.80 -4.98
C PHE A 161 -3.55 -21.77 -4.39
N ASP A 162 -3.83 -22.58 -3.36
CA ASP A 162 -5.13 -22.56 -2.69
C ASP A 162 -5.38 -21.19 -2.03
N ASP A 163 -4.36 -20.62 -1.38
CA ASP A 163 -4.44 -19.31 -0.74
C ASP A 163 -4.72 -18.19 -1.77
N ALA A 164 -4.06 -18.21 -2.93
CA ALA A 164 -4.34 -17.26 -4.02
C ALA A 164 -5.77 -17.43 -4.61
N LEU A 165 -6.26 -18.66 -4.73
CA LEU A 165 -7.64 -18.93 -5.18
C LEU A 165 -8.68 -18.45 -4.16
N VAL A 166 -8.46 -18.75 -2.88
CA VAL A 166 -9.31 -18.29 -1.78
C VAL A 166 -9.31 -16.77 -1.71
N LEU A 167 -8.14 -16.13 -1.84
CA LEU A 167 -8.00 -14.68 -1.87
C LEU A 167 -8.75 -14.06 -3.05
N THR A 168 -8.68 -14.69 -4.24
CA THR A 168 -9.46 -14.26 -5.42
C THR A 168 -10.97 -14.28 -5.12
N ARG A 169 -11.45 -15.32 -4.44
CA ARG A 169 -12.87 -15.45 -4.06
C ARG A 169 -13.27 -14.46 -2.96
N VAL A 170 -12.38 -14.17 -2.02
CA VAL A 170 -12.55 -13.16 -0.95
C VAL A 170 -12.58 -11.74 -1.52
N LEU A 171 -11.77 -11.47 -2.55
CA LEU A 171 -11.64 -10.15 -3.15
C LEU A 171 -12.97 -9.64 -3.71
N THR A 172 -13.78 -10.50 -4.33
CA THR A 172 -15.05 -10.10 -4.94
C THR A 172 -16.04 -9.47 -3.94
N PRO A 173 -16.49 -10.18 -2.88
CA PRO A 173 -17.39 -9.59 -1.89
C PRO A 173 -16.73 -8.45 -1.10
N ALA A 174 -15.41 -8.45 -0.91
CA ALA A 174 -14.71 -7.33 -0.29
C ALA A 174 -14.81 -6.05 -1.13
N LEU A 175 -14.64 -6.14 -2.45
CA LEU A 175 -14.80 -5.03 -3.38
C LEU A 175 -16.26 -4.56 -3.48
N GLU A 176 -17.24 -5.48 -3.41
CA GLU A 176 -18.66 -5.14 -3.36
C GLU A 176 -19.00 -4.37 -2.08
N ARG A 177 -18.57 -4.88 -0.93
CA ARG A 177 -18.75 -4.21 0.36
C ARG A 177 -18.09 -2.83 0.39
N ALA A 178 -16.92 -2.69 -0.22
CA ALA A 178 -16.25 -1.40 -0.35
C ALA A 178 -17.11 -0.38 -1.14
N ARG A 179 -17.78 -0.83 -2.21
CA ARG A 179 -18.68 0.03 -2.99
C ARG A 179 -19.93 0.41 -2.20
N GLU A 180 -20.52 -0.53 -1.47
CA GLU A 180 -21.69 -0.27 -0.62
C GLU A 180 -21.43 0.79 0.45
N LEU A 181 -20.22 0.77 1.02
CA LEU A 181 -19.80 1.69 2.08
C LEU A 181 -19.09 2.95 1.57
N ASP A 182 -18.96 3.12 0.26
CA ASP A 182 -18.16 4.18 -0.37
C ASP A 182 -16.72 4.28 0.18
N VAL A 183 -16.14 3.11 0.46
CA VAL A 183 -14.77 2.96 0.95
C VAL A 183 -13.81 3.04 -0.22
N TRP A 184 -12.71 3.78 -0.02
CA TRP A 184 -11.62 3.78 -0.98
C TRP A 184 -10.77 2.53 -0.84
N LEU A 185 -10.46 1.93 -1.98
CA LEU A 185 -9.54 0.82 -2.11
C LEU A 185 -8.12 1.30 -1.72
N PRO A 186 -7.41 0.60 -0.83
CA PRO A 186 -6.06 0.96 -0.39
C PRO A 186 -5.01 0.63 -1.46
N ILE A 187 -5.16 1.24 -2.63
CA ILE A 187 -4.20 1.09 -3.73
C ILE A 187 -3.01 2.01 -3.45
N ARG A 188 -1.81 1.43 -3.47
CA ARG A 188 -0.55 2.12 -3.21
C ARG A 188 0.31 2.08 -4.47
N PRO A 189 0.87 3.21 -4.92
CA PRO A 189 1.89 3.16 -5.96
C PRO A 189 3.17 2.53 -5.41
N VAL A 190 3.85 1.76 -6.26
CA VAL A 190 5.21 1.29 -6.01
C VAL A 190 6.14 1.85 -7.08
N THR A 191 7.41 2.01 -6.72
CA THR A 191 8.42 2.57 -7.61
C THR A 191 9.61 1.66 -7.72
N ARG A 192 10.38 1.87 -8.78
CA ARG A 192 11.58 1.12 -9.10
C ARG A 192 12.66 2.11 -9.50
N ARG A 193 13.90 1.76 -9.22
CA ARG A 193 15.07 2.56 -9.53
C ARG A 193 15.91 1.86 -10.60
N HIS A 194 16.20 2.60 -11.66
CA HIS A 194 17.12 2.20 -12.70
C HIS A 194 18.49 2.78 -12.41
N TRP A 195 19.49 1.93 -12.27
CA TRP A 195 20.86 2.33 -11.96
C TRP A 195 21.68 2.52 -13.24
N PRO A 196 22.73 3.37 -13.25
CA PRO A 196 23.56 3.59 -14.44
C PRO A 196 24.24 2.34 -15.00
N ASN A 197 24.41 1.29 -14.20
CA ASN A 197 24.96 0.00 -14.63
C ASN A 197 23.92 -0.95 -15.25
N GLY A 198 22.69 -0.49 -15.47
CA GLY A 198 21.59 -1.28 -16.05
C GLY A 198 20.80 -2.11 -15.05
N ARG A 199 21.22 -2.19 -13.77
CA ARG A 199 20.45 -2.89 -12.74
C ARG A 199 19.16 -2.15 -12.43
N VAL A 200 18.12 -2.91 -12.07
CA VAL A 200 16.87 -2.39 -11.55
C VAL A 200 16.70 -2.89 -10.12
N THR A 201 16.29 -2.00 -9.22
CA THR A 201 15.88 -2.35 -7.86
C THR A 201 14.49 -1.83 -7.59
N HIS A 202 13.72 -2.50 -6.74
CA HIS A 202 12.35 -2.13 -6.44
C HIS A 202 12.28 -1.51 -5.04
N ASP A 203 11.51 -0.44 -4.91
CA ASP A 203 11.40 0.25 -3.62
C ASP A 203 10.55 -0.58 -2.64
N GLU A 204 11.01 -0.66 -1.40
CA GLU A 204 10.30 -1.32 -0.32
C GLU A 204 8.94 -0.64 -0.04
N LEU A 205 7.91 -1.45 0.18
CA LEU A 205 6.59 -0.98 0.62
C LEU A 205 6.62 -0.52 2.07
N ARG A 206 6.85 0.78 2.27
CA ARG A 206 6.84 1.40 3.60
C ARG A 206 5.42 1.80 4.02
N PRO A 207 5.14 1.88 5.33
CA PRO A 207 3.88 2.43 5.83
C PRO A 207 3.64 3.85 5.30
N LEU A 208 2.42 4.15 4.85
CA LEU A 208 2.10 5.42 4.19
C LEU A 208 2.37 6.58 5.13
N LYS A 209 2.02 6.43 6.41
CA LYS A 209 2.32 7.42 7.44
C LYS A 209 3.79 7.87 7.46
N VAL A 210 4.73 6.93 7.35
CA VAL A 210 6.19 7.20 7.37
C VAL A 210 6.64 7.93 6.11
N MET A 211 6.05 7.59 4.97
CA MET A 211 6.33 8.28 3.70
C MET A 211 5.75 9.69 3.73
N ALA A 212 4.47 9.81 4.10
CA ALA A 212 3.71 11.05 4.11
C ALA A 212 4.33 12.13 5.00
N SER A 213 4.90 11.77 6.16
CA SER A 213 5.55 12.74 7.06
C SER A 213 6.84 13.34 6.49
N ARG A 214 7.36 12.79 5.38
CA ARG A 214 8.55 13.28 4.66
C ARG A 214 8.21 13.88 3.29
N MET A 215 6.94 13.83 2.88
CA MET A 215 6.53 14.38 1.58
C MET A 215 6.45 15.90 1.65
N LEU A 216 7.00 16.56 0.63
CA LEU A 216 6.85 17.99 0.46
C LEU A 216 5.42 18.30 0.02
N CYS A 217 4.79 19.26 0.68
CA CYS A 217 3.50 19.77 0.24
C CYS A 217 3.73 20.83 -0.85
N PRO A 218 3.07 20.73 -2.02
CA PRO A 218 3.25 21.71 -3.11
C PRO A 218 2.56 23.06 -2.83
N TYR A 219 1.90 23.21 -1.68
CA TYR A 219 1.18 24.40 -1.28
C TYR A 219 1.75 24.96 0.03
N LEU A 220 1.76 26.28 0.16
CA LEU A 220 2.07 26.96 1.41
C LEU A 220 1.01 26.64 2.47
N ASN A 221 1.45 26.46 3.71
CA ASN A 221 0.54 26.31 4.83
C ASN A 221 -0.19 27.64 5.10
N PRO A 222 -1.53 27.70 4.93
CA PRO A 222 -2.30 28.93 5.12
C PRO A 222 -2.53 29.27 6.60
N GLY A 223 -2.04 28.44 7.52
CA GLY A 223 -2.17 28.61 8.96
C GLY A 223 -3.25 27.73 9.57
N ARG A 224 -3.78 28.14 10.72
CA ARG A 224 -4.74 27.35 11.51
C ARG A 224 -6.09 27.24 10.82
N TYR A 225 -6.67 26.05 10.90
CA TYR A 225 -8.05 25.83 10.52
C TYR A 225 -8.98 26.71 11.36
N VAL A 226 -10.05 27.21 10.74
CA VAL A 226 -11.08 28.01 11.42
C VAL A 226 -12.38 27.23 11.32
N THR A 227 -12.94 26.85 12.46
CA THR A 227 -14.19 26.06 12.53
C THR A 227 -15.29 26.69 11.66
N GLY A 228 -15.86 25.88 10.78
CA GLY A 228 -16.93 26.29 9.86
C GLY A 228 -16.44 26.84 8.52
N ARG A 229 -15.13 27.08 8.34
CA ARG A 229 -14.53 27.35 7.03
C ARG A 229 -14.21 26.03 6.29
N PRO A 230 -14.00 26.07 4.97
CA PRO A 230 -13.42 24.93 4.26
C PRO A 230 -11.98 24.67 4.68
N LEU A 231 -11.51 23.43 4.49
CA LEU A 231 -10.08 23.13 4.51
C LEU A 231 -9.42 23.74 3.27
N VAL A 232 -8.15 24.10 3.38
CA VAL A 232 -7.38 24.74 2.30
C VAL A 232 -6.15 23.89 2.03
N GLN A 233 -5.83 23.64 0.76
CA GLN A 233 -4.59 22.94 0.40
C GLN A 233 -3.37 23.58 1.07
N GLY A 234 -2.41 22.75 1.48
CA GLY A 234 -1.24 23.19 2.26
C GLY A 234 -1.42 23.15 3.78
N MET A 235 -2.65 23.05 4.30
CA MET A 235 -2.85 22.87 5.74
C MET A 235 -2.13 21.61 6.25
N ARG A 236 -1.42 21.76 7.36
CA ARG A 236 -0.70 20.69 8.06
C ARG A 236 -1.64 19.99 9.04
N VAL A 237 -1.91 18.71 8.80
CA VAL A 237 -2.84 17.89 9.56
C VAL A 237 -2.08 16.80 10.32
N ALA A 238 -2.28 16.75 11.64
CA ALA A 238 -1.81 15.66 12.47
C ALA A 238 -2.98 14.75 12.89
N LEU A 239 -2.68 13.48 13.13
CA LEU A 239 -3.68 12.48 13.52
C LEU A 239 -3.37 11.95 14.92
N ALA A 240 -4.32 12.08 15.84
CA ALA A 240 -4.25 11.53 17.18
C ALA A 240 -4.53 10.01 17.20
N ALA A 241 -4.34 9.36 18.34
CA ALA A 241 -4.61 7.92 18.47
C ALA A 241 -6.10 7.63 18.57
N GLU A 242 -6.85 8.60 19.10
CA GLU A 242 -8.27 8.58 19.37
C GLU A 242 -9.07 8.86 18.09
N VAL A 243 -8.93 7.99 17.08
CA VAL A 243 -9.70 8.01 15.83
C VAL A 243 -10.36 6.65 15.63
N GLY A 244 -11.55 6.63 15.00
CA GLY A 244 -12.29 5.41 14.67
C GLY A 244 -11.86 4.80 13.33
N ARG A 245 -11.40 5.63 12.39
CA ARG A 245 -10.84 5.20 11.10
C ARG A 245 -9.37 4.81 11.22
N THR A 246 -8.89 4.03 10.25
CA THR A 246 -7.46 3.69 10.20
C THR A 246 -6.60 4.93 9.90
N HIS A 247 -5.41 5.03 10.47
CA HIS A 247 -4.49 6.13 10.15
C HIS A 247 -4.13 6.17 8.67
N GLU A 248 -3.92 5.01 8.03
CA GLU A 248 -3.56 4.95 6.62
C GLU A 248 -4.67 5.53 5.73
N GLU A 249 -5.94 5.25 6.02
CA GLU A 249 -7.07 5.86 5.31
C GLU A 249 -7.11 7.39 5.50
N LEU A 250 -6.91 7.89 6.72
CA LEU A 250 -6.90 9.33 6.98
C LEU A 250 -5.72 10.02 6.30
N VAL A 251 -4.52 9.43 6.34
CA VAL A 251 -3.33 9.97 5.63
C VAL A 251 -3.55 9.97 4.13
N GLU A 252 -4.13 8.90 3.57
CA GLU A 252 -4.52 8.81 2.17
C GLU A 252 -5.41 9.99 1.77
N ARG A 253 -6.45 10.29 2.57
CA ARG A 253 -7.35 11.43 2.30
C ARG A 253 -6.68 12.80 2.47
N ILE A 254 -5.77 12.94 3.44
CA ILE A 254 -4.96 14.15 3.61
C ILE A 254 -4.16 14.43 2.32
N LEU A 255 -3.42 13.43 1.84
CA LEU A 255 -2.58 13.58 0.65
C LEU A 255 -3.42 13.82 -0.61
N TYR A 256 -4.51 13.07 -0.78
CA TYR A 256 -5.40 13.23 -1.93
C TYR A 256 -5.98 14.66 -2.03
N ALA A 257 -6.35 15.25 -0.89
CA ALA A 257 -6.88 16.60 -0.84
C ALA A 257 -5.83 17.72 -1.01
N GLY A 258 -4.54 17.39 -1.16
CA GLY A 258 -3.47 18.39 -1.20
C GLY A 258 -3.17 19.03 0.15
N LEU A 259 -3.53 18.35 1.24
CA LEU A 259 -3.14 18.70 2.61
C LEU A 259 -1.80 18.02 2.94
N ALA A 260 -1.11 18.49 3.97
CA ALA A 260 0.16 17.95 4.41
C ALA A 260 -0.01 17.10 5.68
N TYR A 261 0.49 15.87 5.68
CA TYR A 261 0.52 15.06 6.89
C TYR A 261 1.69 15.47 7.80
N SER A 262 1.46 15.52 9.11
CA SER A 262 2.49 15.76 10.13
C SER A 262 2.41 14.70 11.21
N ASP A 263 3.57 14.12 11.56
CA ASP A 263 3.68 13.24 12.72
C ASP A 263 3.65 14.02 14.04
N ASP A 264 4.15 15.25 14.03
CA ASP A 264 4.20 16.10 15.21
C ASP A 264 3.06 17.13 15.24
N VAL A 265 2.73 17.57 16.45
CA VAL A 265 1.86 18.72 16.71
C VAL A 265 2.72 19.87 17.21
N ASP A 266 2.73 20.95 16.46
CA ASP A 266 3.55 22.14 16.69
C ASP A 266 2.74 23.43 16.40
N ARG A 267 3.40 24.58 16.44
CA ARG A 267 2.74 25.89 16.21
C ARG A 267 2.26 26.09 14.77
N GLU A 268 2.85 25.38 13.81
CA GLU A 268 2.51 25.44 12.40
C GLU A 268 1.41 24.42 12.04
N THR A 269 1.08 23.51 12.95
CA THR A 269 0.01 22.54 12.74
C THR A 269 -1.33 23.28 12.57
N SER A 270 -1.99 23.01 11.45
CA SER A 270 -3.25 23.68 11.08
C SER A 270 -4.44 23.06 11.80
N LEU A 271 -4.42 21.74 11.96
CA LEU A 271 -5.53 20.94 12.47
C LEU A 271 -5.03 19.61 13.04
N VAL A 272 -5.69 19.13 14.10
CA VAL A 272 -5.54 17.75 14.58
C VAL A 272 -6.86 17.00 14.45
N VAL A 273 -6.80 15.77 13.92
CA VAL A 273 -7.95 14.86 13.90
C VAL A 273 -7.93 14.00 15.17
N CYS A 274 -8.96 14.14 15.99
CA CYS A 274 -9.13 13.45 17.27
C CYS A 274 -10.63 13.42 17.63
N ASN A 275 -11.14 12.24 17.95
CA ASN A 275 -12.54 12.02 18.31
C ASN A 275 -12.81 12.34 19.79
N GLU A 276 -11.77 12.29 20.62
CA GLU A 276 -11.90 12.66 22.04
C GLU A 276 -11.85 14.18 22.21
N THR A 277 -12.81 14.72 22.96
CA THR A 277 -12.95 16.17 23.18
C THR A 277 -11.99 16.73 24.22
N ALA A 278 -11.54 15.90 25.16
CA ALA A 278 -10.66 16.29 26.25
C ALA A 278 -9.65 15.16 26.57
N PRO A 279 -8.78 14.79 25.62
CA PRO A 279 -7.79 13.73 25.83
C PRO A 279 -6.77 14.14 26.89
N ASP A 280 -6.40 13.20 27.75
CA ASP A 280 -5.45 13.43 28.86
C ASP A 280 -3.97 13.41 28.41
N GLN A 281 -3.67 12.85 27.23
CA GLN A 281 -2.32 12.73 26.68
C GLN A 281 -2.31 12.66 25.15
N GLY A 282 -1.12 12.56 24.56
CA GLY A 282 -0.95 12.39 23.12
C GLY A 282 -1.17 13.67 22.30
N LYS A 283 -1.40 13.49 20.99
CA LYS A 283 -1.46 14.60 20.02
C LYS A 283 -2.70 15.47 20.21
N GLY A 284 -3.84 14.87 20.58
CA GLY A 284 -5.05 15.63 20.91
C GLY A 284 -4.83 16.55 22.10
N TYR A 285 -4.19 16.05 23.17
CA TYR A 285 -3.84 16.87 24.33
C TYR A 285 -2.88 18.01 23.96
N HIS A 286 -1.83 17.71 23.19
CA HIS A 286 -0.87 18.70 22.73
C HIS A 286 -1.53 19.80 21.89
N ALA A 287 -2.48 19.43 21.03
CA ALA A 287 -3.26 20.38 20.23
C ALA A 287 -3.97 21.40 21.12
N LEU A 288 -4.64 20.95 22.19
CA LEU A 288 -5.31 21.83 23.15
C LEU A 288 -4.32 22.78 23.85
N GLN A 289 -3.15 22.28 24.27
CA GLN A 289 -2.10 23.12 24.90
C GLN A 289 -1.58 24.23 23.97
N LEU A 290 -1.46 23.94 22.68
CA LEU A 290 -1.03 24.91 21.67
C LEU A 290 -2.17 25.74 21.07
N GLY A 291 -3.43 25.46 21.44
CA GLY A 291 -4.63 26.03 20.85
C GLY A 291 -4.86 25.66 19.38
N VAL A 292 -4.29 24.55 18.91
CA VAL A 292 -4.51 24.01 17.56
C VAL A 292 -5.92 23.43 17.51
N PRO A 293 -6.73 23.77 16.49
CA PRO A 293 -8.08 23.25 16.35
C PRO A 293 -8.11 21.72 16.24
N VAL A 294 -9.13 21.11 16.84
CA VAL A 294 -9.39 19.67 16.80
C VAL A 294 -10.73 19.40 16.12
N VAL A 295 -10.77 18.38 15.26
CA VAL A 295 -12.02 17.86 14.66
C VAL A 295 -12.06 16.34 14.77
N SER A 296 -13.26 15.75 14.80
CA SER A 296 -13.38 14.29 14.70
C SER A 296 -13.03 13.79 13.30
N ASP A 297 -12.72 12.51 13.17
CA ASP A 297 -12.48 11.86 11.87
C ASP A 297 -13.71 11.94 10.95
N ALA A 298 -14.92 11.77 11.46
CA ALA A 298 -16.16 11.96 10.70
C ALA A 298 -16.25 13.39 10.13
N GLN A 299 -16.02 14.40 10.97
CA GLN A 299 -16.02 15.80 10.53
C GLN A 299 -14.90 16.10 9.54
N PHE A 300 -13.74 15.48 9.71
CA PHE A 300 -12.62 15.61 8.78
C PHE A 300 -12.98 15.02 7.41
N MET A 301 -13.53 13.80 7.38
CA MET A 301 -13.91 13.11 6.15
C MET A 301 -15.01 13.85 5.38
N ASP A 302 -16.00 14.41 6.07
CA ASP A 302 -17.03 15.25 5.42
C ASP A 302 -16.42 16.49 4.74
N ARG A 303 -15.37 17.05 5.32
CA ARG A 303 -14.73 18.28 4.83
C ARG A 303 -13.70 18.02 3.75
N VAL A 304 -13.02 16.88 3.78
CA VAL A 304 -11.92 16.55 2.85
C VAL A 304 -12.38 16.51 1.40
N ALA A 305 -13.66 16.22 1.15
CA ALA A 305 -14.27 16.27 -0.18
C ALA A 305 -14.46 17.70 -0.74
N SER A 306 -14.31 18.73 0.10
CA SER A 306 -14.59 20.14 -0.24
C SER A 306 -13.40 21.07 0.03
N VAL A 307 -12.19 20.52 0.03
CA VAL A 307 -10.95 21.31 0.21
C VAL A 307 -10.82 22.32 -0.93
N VAL A 308 -10.60 23.59 -0.58
CA VAL A 308 -10.41 24.67 -1.56
C VAL A 308 -8.94 24.85 -1.92
N GLY A 309 -8.69 25.44 -3.08
CA GLY A 309 -7.34 25.67 -3.59
C GLY A 309 -6.45 26.48 -2.64
N GLY A 310 -5.19 26.09 -2.54
CA GLY A 310 -4.16 26.78 -1.74
C GLY A 310 -3.18 27.57 -2.61
N THR A 311 -2.26 28.29 -1.96
CA THR A 311 -1.19 29.01 -2.65
C THR A 311 -0.06 28.05 -2.99
N SER A 312 0.25 27.86 -4.27
CA SER A 312 1.34 26.98 -4.70
C SER A 312 2.71 27.52 -4.25
N MET A 313 3.61 26.63 -3.83
CA MET A 313 5.02 26.98 -3.65
C MET A 313 5.68 27.07 -5.03
N GLU A 314 6.26 28.21 -5.37
CA GLU A 314 7.12 28.31 -6.56
C GLU A 314 8.29 27.33 -6.41
N VAL A 315 8.48 26.45 -7.41
CA VAL A 315 9.68 25.62 -7.48
C VAL A 315 10.83 26.55 -7.80
N PHE A 316 11.74 26.76 -6.85
CA PHE A 316 13.00 27.45 -7.13
C PHE A 316 13.73 26.66 -8.21
N THR A 317 13.72 27.17 -9.43
CA THR A 317 14.58 26.71 -10.51
C THR A 317 15.85 27.52 -10.39
N ASP A 318 16.94 26.90 -9.97
CA ASP A 318 18.25 27.55 -9.94
C ASP A 318 18.60 27.98 -11.38
N PRO A 319 18.66 29.29 -11.69
CA PRO A 319 19.04 29.75 -13.02
C PRO A 319 20.51 29.45 -13.34
N GLY A 320 21.33 29.11 -12.33
CA GLY A 320 22.78 29.04 -12.40
C GLY A 320 23.38 27.86 -13.17
N LEU A 321 22.58 26.89 -13.63
CA LEU A 321 23.09 25.74 -14.40
C LEU A 321 22.95 25.86 -15.92
N LEU A 322 22.42 26.98 -16.43
CA LEU A 322 22.31 27.24 -17.87
C LEU A 322 23.40 28.17 -18.45
N ASP A 323 24.24 28.80 -17.60
CA ASP A 323 25.19 29.84 -18.03
C ASP A 323 26.70 29.46 -17.91
N GLU A 324 27.06 28.21 -17.58
CA GLU A 324 28.47 27.76 -17.58
C GLU A 324 28.91 26.96 -18.82
N GLN A 325 28.23 27.14 -19.96
CA GLN A 325 28.66 26.56 -21.24
C GLN A 325 29.10 27.57 -22.31
N LEU A 326 29.29 28.85 -21.95
CA LEU A 326 29.76 29.90 -22.87
C LEU A 326 30.82 30.81 -22.24
N ALA A 327 31.92 30.24 -21.74
CA ALA A 327 33.17 30.98 -21.56
C ALA A 327 34.36 30.04 -21.44
N LEU A 328 34.94 29.63 -22.58
CA LEU A 328 36.37 29.34 -22.76
C LEU A 328 36.65 29.24 -24.27
N PHE A 329 36.77 30.42 -24.89
CA PHE A 329 37.77 30.68 -25.93
C PHE A 329 38.99 31.29 -25.24
#